data_AF-A0A9D3N1K5-F1
#
_entry.id   AF-A0A9D3N1K5-F1
#
_cell.length_a   1.000
_cell.length_b   1.000
_cell.length_c   1.000
_cell.angle_alpha   90.00
_cell.angle_beta   90.00
_cell.angle_gamma   90.00
#
_symmetry.space_group_name_H-M   'P 1'
#
loop_
_entity.id
_entity.type
_entity.pdbx_description
1 polymer ?
#
loop_
_entity_poly.entity_id
_entity_poly.type
_entity_poly.pdbx_seq_one_letter_code
_entity_poly.pdbx_strand_id
1 'polypeptide(L)' 'MSFFCYSVITGQKQIIRMKVQSEQDANDSEAVILEKIKDKLKEHGVDKNVTVMWVKQPDGKVFKKKKEKKLTPGC' A
#
# COMPACT_ATOMS: atom_id res chain seq x y z
N MET A 1 25.44 10.92 17.03
CA MET A 1 25.80 10.16 15.81
C MET A 1 24.65 10.30 14.83
N SER A 2 24.90 10.94 13.69
CA SER A 2 23.86 11.15 12.67
C SER A 2 23.91 9.99 11.68
N PHE A 3 22.85 9.20 11.62
CA PHE A 3 22.69 8.15 10.62
C PHE A 3 22.07 8.78 9.38
N PHE A 4 22.88 9.11 8.38
CA PHE A 4 22.39 9.49 7.06
C PHE A 4 22.29 8.24 6.19
N CYS A 5 21.07 7.89 5.79
CA CYS A 5 20.84 6.82 4.81
C CYS A 5 21.13 7.34 3.39
N TYR A 6 22.34 7.09 2.91
CA TYR A 6 22.68 7.21 1.49
C TYR A 6 22.30 5.92 0.74
N SER A 7 21.00 5.64 0.64
CA SER A 7 20.53 4.71 -0.38
C SER A 7 20.41 5.48 -1.68
N VAL A 8 21.40 5.34 -2.56
CA VAL A 8 21.25 5.71 -3.98
C VAL A 8 20.11 4.82 -4.51
N ILE A 9 18.90 5.37 -4.55
CA ILE A 9 17.77 4.67 -5.17
C ILE A 9 18.03 4.74 -6.68
N THR A 10 18.70 3.73 -7.23
CA THR A 10 18.87 3.55 -8.67
C THR A 10 17.53 3.13 -9.27
N GLY A 11 16.60 4.09 -9.39
CA GLY A 11 15.26 3.89 -9.93
C GLY A 11 14.24 4.90 -9.40
N GLN A 12 13.20 5.19 -10.18
CA GLN A 12 12.09 6.02 -9.71
C GLN A 12 11.18 5.17 -8.81
N LYS A 13 11.31 5.31 -7.49
CA LYS A 13 10.39 4.69 -6.53
C LYS A 13 9.22 5.64 -6.26
N GLN A 14 8.01 5.23 -6.64
CA GLN A 14 6.78 5.96 -6.31
C GLN A 14 6.00 5.19 -5.25
N ILE A 15 5.63 5.87 -4.16
CA ILE A 15 4.82 5.31 -3.08
C ILE A 15 3.42 5.90 -3.17
N ILE A 16 2.43 5.05 -3.42
CA ILE A 16 1.03 5.46 -3.54
C ILE A 16 0.28 4.97 -2.29
N ARG A 17 -0.46 5.88 -1.65
CA ARG A 17 -1.36 5.54 -0.55
C ARG A 17 -2.77 5.34 -1.09
N MET A 18 -3.35 4.17 -0.84
CA MET A 18 -4.70 3.83 -1.28
C MET A 18 -5.61 3.49 -0.10
N LYS A 19 -6.90 3.76 -0.27
CA LYS A 19 -7.96 3.25 0.61
C LYS A 19 -8.72 2.21 -0.19
N VAL A 20 -8.85 1.01 0.36
CA VAL A 20 -9.59 -0.08 -0.25
C VAL A 20 -10.87 -0.27 0.57
N GLN A 21 -12.01 -0.28 -0.11
CA GLN A 21 -13.28 -0.67 0.48
C GLN A 21 -13.48 -2.17 0.19
N SER A 22 -13.64 -2.95 1.25
CA SER A 22 -13.84 -4.40 1.20
C SER A 22 -14.66 -4.81 2.41
N GLU A 23 -15.62 -5.72 2.21
CA GLU A 23 -16.40 -6.31 3.30
C GLU A 23 -15.55 -7.29 4.13
N GLN A 24 -14.59 -7.95 3.47
CA GLN A 24 -13.63 -8.87 4.07
C GLN A 24 -12.31 -8.16 4.41
N ASP A 25 -11.48 -8.79 5.24
CA ASP A 25 -10.17 -8.24 5.59
C ASP A 25 -9.27 -8.17 4.36
N ALA A 26 -8.90 -6.95 3.96
CA ALA A 26 -8.07 -6.73 2.77
C ALA A 26 -6.67 -7.32 2.90
N ASN A 27 -6.22 -7.65 4.12
CA ASN A 27 -4.93 -8.29 4.34
C ASN A 27 -4.95 -9.77 3.95
N ASP A 28 -6.09 -10.47 4.05
CA ASP A 28 -6.22 -11.86 3.60
C ASP A 28 -6.21 -11.96 2.06
N SER A 29 -6.74 -10.94 1.40
CA SER A 29 -6.83 -10.84 -0.07
C SER A 29 -5.75 -9.94 -0.68
N GLU A 30 -4.66 -9.64 0.06
CA GLU A 30 -3.66 -8.66 -0.36
C GLU A 30 -2.97 -9.05 -1.69
N ALA A 31 -2.79 -10.34 -1.92
CA ALA A 31 -2.16 -10.86 -3.13
C ALA A 31 -3.04 -10.62 -4.36
N VAL A 32 -4.34 -10.91 -4.26
CA VAL A 32 -5.32 -10.71 -5.34
C VAL A 32 -5.45 -9.23 -5.68
N ILE A 33 -5.46 -8.36 -4.66
CA ILE A 33 -5.50 -6.90 -4.87
C ILE A 33 -4.24 -6.43 -5.60
N LEU A 34 -3.06 -6.96 -5.23
CA LEU A 34 -1.79 -6.61 -5.88
C LEU A 34 -1.76 -7.01 -7.36
N GLU A 35 -2.26 -8.20 -7.69
CA GLU A 35 -2.36 -8.66 -9.07
C GLU A 35 -3.31 -7.76 -9.88
N LYS A 36 -4.47 -7.42 -9.32
CA LYS A 36 -5.41 -6.51 -9.98
C LYS A 36 -4.82 -5.12 -10.23
N ILE A 37 -3.99 -4.61 -9.31
CA ILE A 37 -3.24 -3.36 -9.50
C ILE A 37 -2.22 -3.51 -10.63
N LYS A 38 -1.46 -4.60 -10.66
CA LYS A 38 -0.49 -4.88 -11.74
C LYS A 38 -1.17 -4.94 -13.10
N ASP A 39 -2.32 -5.59 -13.20
CA ASP A 39 -3.06 -5.69 -14.47
C ASP A 39 -3.62 -4.35 -14.93
N LYS A 40 -4.13 -3.53 -14.00
CA LYS A 40 -4.56 -2.17 -14.33
C LYS A 40 -3.40 -1.28 -14.77
N LEU A 41 -2.24 -1.39 -14.13
CA LEU A 41 -1.04 -0.66 -14.56
C LEU A 41 -0.62 -1.04 -15.99
N LYS A 42 -0.66 -2.33 -16.32
CA LYS A 42 -0.41 -2.80 -17.69
C LYS A 42 -1.44 -2.27 -18.69
N GLU A 43 -2.74 -2.28 -18.33
CA GLU A 43 -3.82 -1.72 -19.16
C GLU A 43 -3.60 -0.23 -19.46
N HIS A 44 -3.05 0.52 -18.49
CA HIS A 44 -2.74 1.94 -18.64
C HIS A 44 -1.35 2.22 -19.28
N GLY A 45 -0.68 1.22 -19.83
CA GLY A 45 0.60 1.39 -20.55
C GLY A 45 1.83 1.53 -19.66
N VAL A 46 1.72 1.23 -18.36
CA VAL A 46 2.88 1.12 -17.47
C VAL A 46 3.51 -0.26 -17.69
N ASP A 47 4.70 -0.25 -18.32
CA ASP A 47 5.40 -1.41 -18.90
C ASP A 47 5.68 -2.58 -17.91
N LYS A 48 6.08 -3.73 -18.47
CA LYS A 48 6.28 -5.03 -17.79
C LYS A 48 7.43 -5.03 -16.77
N ASN A 49 8.34 -4.05 -16.83
CA ASN A 49 9.49 -3.96 -15.94
C ASN A 49 9.22 -3.24 -14.60
N VAL A 50 7.97 -2.83 -14.34
CA VAL A 50 7.63 -2.20 -13.06
C VAL A 50 7.41 -3.25 -11.98
N THR A 51 8.22 -3.18 -10.92
CA THR A 51 8.06 -4.01 -9.73
C THR A 51 7.06 -3.35 -8.79
N VAL A 52 5.87 -3.93 -8.68
CA VAL A 52 4.82 -3.48 -7.74
C VAL A 52 4.84 -4.38 -6.51
N MET A 53 5.02 -3.79 -5.34
CA MET A 53 5.06 -4.49 -4.05
C MET A 53 4.31 -3.69 -2.98
N TRP A 54 3.76 -4.39 -2.00
CA TRP A 54 3.22 -3.76 -0.81
C TRP A 54 4.32 -3.23 0.11
N VAL A 55 4.09 -2.05 0.67
CA VAL A 55 4.90 -1.54 1.78
C VAL A 55 4.31 -2.11 3.06
N LYS A 56 4.95 -3.14 3.61
CA LYS A 56 4.58 -3.72 4.90
C LYS A 56 4.86 -2.72 6.01
N GLN A 57 3.93 -2.62 6.94
CA GLN A 57 4.12 -1.82 8.15
C GLN A 57 4.98 -2.59 9.15
N PRO A 58 5.46 -1.93 10.23
CA PRO A 58 6.22 -2.61 11.29
C PRO A 58 5.46 -3.79 11.91
N ASP A 59 4.13 -3.72 11.89
CA ASP A 59 3.22 -4.76 12.36
C ASP A 59 3.02 -5.93 11.37
N GLY A 60 3.71 -5.91 10.22
CA GLY A 60 3.64 -6.93 9.18
C GLY A 60 2.42 -6.83 8.27
N LYS A 61 1.41 -6.02 8.62
CA LYS A 61 0.19 -5.84 7.80
C LYS A 61 0.36 -4.74 6.75
N VAL A 62 -0.36 -4.90 5.65
CA VAL A 62 -0.40 -3.92 4.56
C VAL A 62 -1.53 -2.93 4.78
N PHE A 63 -2.71 -3.42 5.14
CA PHE A 63 -3.89 -2.59 5.34
C PHE A 63 -4.17 -2.37 6.83
N LYS A 64 -4.53 -1.12 7.18
CA LYS A 64 -5.10 -0.80 8.49
C LYS A 64 -6.58 -0.48 8.33
N LYS A 65 -7.43 -1.23 9.04
CA LYS A 65 -8.85 -0.93 9.14
C LYS A 65 -9.01 0.46 9.72
N LYS A 66 -9.72 1.32 9.00
CA LYS A 66 -10.05 2.65 9.50
C LYS A 66 -11.12 2.48 10.58
N LYS A 67 -10.77 2.72 11.83
CA LYS A 67 -11.78 2.81 12.90
C LYS A 67 -12.61 4.06 12.63
N GLU A 68 -13.92 3.90 12.49
CA GLU A 68 -14.81 5.04 12.62
C GLU A 68 -14.68 5.55 14.04
N LYS A 69 -14.27 6.82 14.19
CA LYS A 69 -14.42 7.50 15.46
C LYS A 69 -15.93 7.61 15.67
N LYS A 70 -16.50 6.78 16.55
CA LYS A 70 -17.80 7.13 17.12
C LYS A 70 -17.57 8.48 17.81
N LEU A 71 -18.18 9.53 17.27
CA LEU A 71 -18.35 10.79 18.01
C LEU A 71 -19.15 10.40 19.25
N THR A 72 -18.45 10.10 20.34
CA THR A 72 -19.07 10.15 21.66
C THR A 72 -19.45 11.62 21.85
N PRO A 73 -20.74 11.97 21.99
CA PRO A 73 -21.09 13.31 22.42
C PRO A 73 -20.42 13.50 23.78
N GLY A 74 -19.39 14.34 23.80
CA GLY A 74 -18.69 14.70 25.03
C GLY A 74 -19.52 15.76 25.75
N CYS A 75 -19.85 15.44 27.00
CA CYS A 75 -20.50 16.23 28.05
C CYS A 75 -21.85 16.89 27.72
#